data_AF-A0A1Q3L2J2-F1
#
_entry.id   AF-A0A1Q3L2J2-F1
#
_cell.length_a   1.000
_cell.length_b   1.000
_cell.length_c   1.000
_cell.angle_alpha   90.00
_cell.angle_beta   90.00
_cell.angle_gamma   90.00
#
_symmetry.space_group_name_H-M   'P 1'
#
loop_
_entity.id
_entity.type
_entity.pdbx_description
1 polymer ?
#
loop_
_entity_poly.entity_id
_entity_poly.type
_entity_poly.pdbx_seq_one_letter_code
_entity_poly.pdbx_strand_id
1 'polypeptide(L)'
;MTGTHEQFACPVPWCAGYVWDHGGDGLSGPEDWMHSSERKPLGGLLWAVRGAVGSGPEFWSVYVGGDENAVGTEVPDPEQLALTLERAAQRLREVARPAASCAGD
;
A
#
# COMPACT_ATOMS: atom_id res chain seq x y z
N MET A 1 1.31 16.96 13.37
CA MET A 1 0.34 17.64 12.49
C MET A 1 -0.68 16.58 12.10
N THR A 2 -1.83 16.56 12.75
CA THR A 2 -2.96 15.69 12.39
C THR A 2 -3.67 16.35 11.21
N GLY A 3 -3.14 16.13 10.00
CA GLY A 3 -3.85 16.48 8.78
C GLY A 3 -5.20 15.78 8.83
N THR A 4 -6.26 16.56 8.74
CA THR A 4 -7.63 16.09 8.90
C THR A 4 -7.91 14.99 7.88
N HIS A 5 -8.48 13.88 8.35
CA HIS A 5 -9.02 12.78 7.55
C HIS A 5 -10.26 13.29 6.77
N GLU A 6 -10.12 14.33 5.97
CA GLU A 6 -11.22 14.89 5.20
C GLU A 6 -11.59 13.90 4.10
N GLN A 7 -12.85 13.49 4.12
CA GLN A 7 -13.45 12.58 3.18
C GLN A 7 -14.56 13.30 2.41
N PHE A 8 -14.73 12.94 1.15
CA PHE A 8 -15.88 13.34 0.36
C PHE A 8 -16.48 12.14 -0.37
N ALA A 9 -17.70 12.30 -0.90
CA ALA A 9 -18.33 11.26 -1.68
C ALA A 9 -17.67 11.14 -3.07
N CYS A 10 -16.74 10.18 -3.21
CA CYS A 10 -16.11 9.85 -4.48
C CYS A 10 -17.09 9.04 -5.36
N PRO A 11 -17.14 9.28 -6.69
CA PRO A 11 -17.99 8.50 -7.60
C PRO A 11 -17.56 7.03 -7.73
N VAL A 12 -16.34 6.68 -7.35
CA VAL A 12 -15.84 5.29 -7.35
C VAL A 12 -16.36 4.57 -6.10
N PRO A 13 -17.21 3.52 -6.22
CA PRO A 13 -17.96 2.96 -5.08
C PRO A 13 -17.11 2.35 -3.96
N TRP A 14 -15.88 1.93 -4.28
CA TRP A 14 -14.96 1.33 -3.32
C TRP A 14 -13.94 2.31 -2.75
N CYS A 15 -13.91 3.55 -3.26
CA CYS A 15 -12.97 4.57 -2.83
C CYS A 15 -13.41 5.15 -1.48
N ALA A 16 -12.49 5.30 -0.54
CA ALA A 16 -12.73 5.90 0.76
C ALA A 16 -12.87 7.43 0.71
N GLY A 17 -12.59 8.04 -0.45
CA GLY A 17 -12.81 9.47 -0.68
C GLY A 17 -11.84 10.38 0.05
N TYR A 18 -10.64 9.91 0.40
CA TYR A 18 -9.63 10.73 1.07
C TYR A 18 -9.17 11.88 0.18
N VAL A 19 -9.27 13.12 0.67
CA VAL A 19 -8.97 14.33 -0.13
C VAL A 19 -7.55 14.32 -0.72
N TRP A 20 -6.55 13.79 0.00
CA TRP A 20 -5.16 13.77 -0.47
C TRP A 20 -4.90 12.87 -1.68
N ASP A 21 -5.70 11.83 -1.89
CA ASP A 21 -5.56 10.94 -3.06
C ASP A 21 -6.18 11.58 -4.33
N HIS A 22 -7.09 12.53 -4.17
CA HIS A 22 -7.92 13.04 -5.27
C HIS A 22 -7.42 14.37 -5.84
N GLY A 23 -6.11 14.49 -6.07
CA GLY A 23 -5.53 15.65 -6.76
C GLY A 23 -5.74 16.96 -6.01
N GLY A 24 -4.93 17.20 -4.98
CA GLY A 24 -4.94 18.46 -4.21
C GLY A 24 -4.44 19.69 -4.97
N ASP A 25 -4.15 19.59 -6.28
CA ASP A 25 -3.63 20.68 -7.11
C ASP A 25 -4.73 21.56 -7.71
N GLY A 26 -6.01 21.15 -7.63
CA GLY A 26 -7.15 21.87 -8.18
C GLY A 26 -7.19 21.93 -9.71
N LEU A 27 -6.33 21.15 -10.39
CA LEU A 27 -6.21 21.11 -11.85
C LEU A 27 -6.68 19.77 -12.43
N SER A 28 -6.53 18.69 -11.67
CA SER A 28 -6.94 17.34 -12.09
C SER A 28 -8.42 17.06 -11.82
N GLY A 29 -9.11 16.48 -12.80
CA GLY A 29 -10.47 15.96 -12.67
C GLY A 29 -10.50 14.53 -12.10
N PRO A 30 -11.69 13.99 -11.77
CA PRO A 30 -11.86 12.63 -11.26
C PRO A 30 -11.18 11.52 -12.06
N GLU A 31 -11.03 11.71 -13.36
CA GLU A 31 -10.34 10.82 -14.29
C GLU A 31 -8.82 10.73 -14.09
N ASP A 32 -8.23 11.67 -13.34
CA ASP A 32 -6.79 11.74 -13.07
C ASP A 32 -6.49 11.53 -11.57
N TRP A 33 -7.52 11.38 -10.74
CA TRP A 33 -7.39 11.21 -9.30
C TRP A 33 -6.85 9.82 -8.95
N MET A 34 -6.02 9.75 -7.92
CA MET A 34 -5.74 8.49 -7.25
C MET A 34 -6.96 8.13 -6.39
N HIS A 35 -7.45 6.92 -6.56
CA HIS A 35 -8.55 6.35 -5.79
C HIS A 35 -7.98 5.27 -4.89
N SER A 36 -8.27 5.37 -3.59
CA SER A 36 -7.81 4.40 -2.60
C SER A 36 -8.97 3.86 -1.78
N SER A 37 -8.94 2.58 -1.45
CA SER A 37 -9.90 2.00 -0.51
C SER A 37 -9.55 2.37 0.93
N GLU A 38 -10.46 2.05 1.87
CA GLU A 38 -10.08 1.99 3.28
C GLU A 38 -8.90 1.02 3.48
N ARG A 39 -8.06 1.33 4.48
CA ARG A 39 -6.92 0.50 4.87
C ARG A 39 -7.42 -0.78 5.55
N LYS A 40 -7.02 -1.93 5.01
CA LYS A 40 -7.33 -3.24 5.60
C LYS A 40 -6.14 -3.74 6.42
N PRO A 41 -6.30 -4.01 7.73
CA PRO A 41 -5.18 -4.47 8.55
C PRO A 41 -4.73 -5.86 8.12
N LEU A 42 -3.42 -6.05 7.99
CA LEU A 42 -2.79 -7.37 7.78
C LEU A 42 -2.14 -7.92 9.06
N GLY A 43 -2.05 -7.12 10.11
CA GLY A 43 -1.39 -7.43 11.39
C GLY A 43 -0.11 -6.62 11.60
N GLY A 44 0.24 -6.37 12.87
CA GLY A 44 1.36 -5.50 13.22
C GLY A 44 1.13 -4.06 12.73
N LEU A 45 2.11 -3.51 12.00
CA LEU A 45 2.04 -2.18 11.37
C LEU A 45 1.70 -2.24 9.87
N LEU A 46 1.21 -3.39 9.37
CA LEU A 46 0.98 -3.61 7.95
C LEU A 46 -0.48 -3.42 7.55
N TRP A 47 -0.69 -2.73 6.43
CA TRP A 47 -2.00 -2.44 5.85
C TRP A 47 -2.01 -2.77 4.36
N ALA A 48 -3.10 -3.34 3.87
CA ALA A 48 -3.39 -3.47 2.45
C ALA A 48 -4.35 -2.37 2.01
N VAL A 49 -4.10 -1.80 0.83
CA VAL A 49 -4.96 -0.79 0.20
C VAL A 49 -5.12 -1.14 -1.27
N ARG A 50 -6.35 -1.03 -1.77
CA ARG A 50 -6.66 -1.09 -3.20
C ARG A 50 -6.53 0.30 -3.79
N GLY A 51 -5.86 0.42 -4.92
CA GLY A 51 -5.59 1.66 -5.64
C GLY A 51 -6.08 1.61 -7.09
N ALA A 52 -6.37 2.76 -7.68
CA ALA A 52 -6.50 2.96 -9.12
C ALA A 52 -6.31 4.45 -9.44
N VAL A 53 -5.80 4.80 -10.62
CA VAL A 53 -5.79 6.20 -11.10
C VAL A 53 -6.90 6.36 -12.13
N GLY A 54 -7.86 7.24 -11.85
CA GLY A 54 -9.05 7.43 -12.69
C GLY A 54 -9.83 6.14 -12.93
N SER A 55 -10.15 5.88 -14.20
CA SER A 55 -10.72 4.59 -14.64
C SER A 55 -9.65 3.56 -15.05
N GLY A 56 -8.40 3.77 -14.64
CA GLY A 56 -7.27 2.90 -14.95
C GLY A 56 -7.33 1.53 -14.27
N PRO A 57 -6.32 0.67 -14.53
CA PRO A 57 -6.26 -0.63 -13.88
C PRO A 57 -6.08 -0.47 -12.37
N GLU A 58 -6.72 -1.37 -11.63
CA GLU A 58 -6.57 -1.44 -10.20
C GLU A 58 -5.25 -2.10 -9.81
N PHE A 59 -4.74 -1.73 -8.64
CA PHE A 59 -3.58 -2.32 -8.00
C PHE A 59 -3.80 -2.47 -6.50
N TRP A 60 -2.94 -3.23 -5.86
CA TRP A 60 -2.92 -3.47 -4.44
C TRP A 60 -1.54 -3.16 -3.89
N SER A 61 -1.51 -2.40 -2.79
CA SER A 61 -0.27 -1.95 -2.16
C SER A 61 -0.24 -2.35 -0.68
N VAL A 62 0.95 -2.63 -0.17
CA VAL A 62 1.20 -2.76 1.28
C VAL A 62 1.92 -1.54 1.81
N TYR A 63 1.35 -0.98 2.87
CA TYR A 63 1.93 0.11 3.64
C TYR A 63 2.49 -0.40 4.96
N VAL A 64 3.63 0.16 5.36
CA VAL A 64 4.26 -0.10 6.66
C VAL A 64 4.14 1.15 7.53
N GLY A 65 3.46 1.01 8.67
CA GLY A 65 3.17 2.13 9.55
C GLY A 65 1.96 2.94 9.06
N GLY A 66 1.68 4.05 9.76
CA GLY A 66 0.62 4.98 9.37
C GLY A 66 0.97 5.85 8.15
N ASP A 67 2.22 5.82 7.69
CA ASP A 67 2.76 6.69 6.65
C ASP A 67 2.46 6.11 5.24
N GLU A 68 1.61 6.81 4.51
CA GLU A 68 1.21 6.48 3.14
C GLU A 68 2.26 6.84 2.08
N ASN A 69 3.41 7.42 2.46
CA ASN A 69 4.54 7.59 1.55
C ASN A 69 5.48 6.38 1.56
N ALA A 70 5.30 5.46 2.50
CA ALA A 70 6.05 4.20 2.57
C ALA A 70 5.32 3.09 1.81
N VAL A 71 5.08 3.30 0.52
CA VAL A 71 4.60 2.22 -0.38
C VAL A 71 5.73 1.20 -0.51
N GLY A 72 5.53 -0.01 0.02
CA GLY A 72 6.54 -1.06 -0.06
C GLY A 72 6.62 -1.69 -1.45
N THR A 73 5.48 -1.99 -2.06
CA THR A 73 5.34 -2.64 -3.38
C THR A 73 3.88 -2.54 -3.85
N GLU A 74 3.68 -2.33 -5.16
CA GLU A 74 2.37 -2.38 -5.83
C GLU A 74 2.27 -3.64 -6.72
N VAL A 75 1.11 -4.28 -6.74
CA VAL A 75 0.86 -5.51 -7.50
C VAL A 75 -0.56 -5.53 -8.07
N PRO A 76 -0.87 -6.30 -9.13
CA PRO A 76 -2.17 -6.21 -9.80
C PRO A 76 -3.35 -6.81 -9.01
N ASP A 77 -3.09 -7.73 -8.09
CA ASP A 77 -4.14 -8.43 -7.35
C ASP A 77 -3.67 -8.88 -5.94
N PRO A 78 -4.60 -9.25 -5.04
CA PRO A 78 -4.26 -9.68 -3.68
C PRO A 78 -3.43 -10.97 -3.60
N GLU A 79 -3.51 -11.85 -4.60
CA GLU A 79 -2.74 -13.10 -4.60
C GLU A 79 -1.26 -12.83 -4.86
N GLN A 80 -0.95 -11.94 -5.81
CA GLN A 80 0.41 -11.45 -6.03
C GLN A 80 0.96 -10.70 -4.82
N LEU A 81 0.09 -10.03 -4.05
CA LEU A 81 0.50 -9.35 -2.83
C LEU A 81 0.91 -10.35 -1.76
N ALA A 82 0.12 -11.42 -1.58
CA ALA A 82 0.46 -12.51 -0.67
C ALA A 82 1.79 -13.16 -1.05
N LEU A 83 1.99 -13.48 -2.34
CA LEU A 83 3.25 -14.04 -2.84
C LEU A 83 4.45 -13.12 -2.60
N THR A 84 4.27 -11.81 -2.77
CA THR A 84 5.30 -10.81 -2.51
C THR A 84 5.68 -10.79 -1.03
N LEU A 85 4.68 -10.81 -0.14
CA LEU A 85 4.89 -10.86 1.32
C LEU A 85 5.57 -12.16 1.76
N GLU A 86 5.20 -13.30 1.18
CA GLU A 86 5.85 -14.59 1.44
C GLU A 86 7.33 -14.57 1.07
N ARG A 87 7.66 -14.04 -0.12
CA ARG A 87 9.07 -13.88 -0.57
C ARG A 87 9.85 -12.94 0.33
N ALA A 88 9.26 -11.81 0.72
CA ALA A 88 9.88 -10.87 1.66
C ALA A 88 10.15 -11.54 3.01
N ALA A 89 9.18 -12.30 3.54
CA ALA A 89 9.35 -13.06 4.78
C ALA A 89 10.45 -14.13 4.67
N GLN A 90 10.54 -14.84 3.54
CA GLN A 90 11.63 -15.79 3.27
C GLN A 90 12.98 -15.08 3.29
N ARG A 91 13.12 -13.96 2.57
CA ARG A 91 14.36 -13.19 2.51
C ARG A 91 14.77 -12.64 3.89
N LEU A 92 13.81 -12.19 4.69
CA LEU A 92 14.07 -11.75 6.06
C LEU A 92 14.62 -12.89 6.93
N ARG A 93 14.08 -14.11 6.79
CA ARG A 93 14.60 -15.30 7.50
C ARG A 93 16.02 -15.67 7.07
N GLU A 94 16.37 -15.44 5.80
CA GLU A 94 17.75 -15.64 5.32
C GLU A 94 18.71 -14.63 5.94
N VAL A 95 18.32 -13.34 6.00
CA VAL A 95 19.12 -12.27 6.62
C VAL A 95 19.27 -12.49 8.13
N ALA A 96 18.20 -12.93 8.80
CA ALA A 96 18.22 -13.20 10.23
C ALA A 96 18.99 -14.47 10.59
N ARG A 97 19.32 -15.32 9.61
CA ARG A 97 20.12 -16.52 9.85
C ARG A 97 21.52 -16.04 10.26
N PRO A 98 22.03 -16.44 11.43
CA PRO A 98 23.42 -16.18 11.79
C PRO A 98 24.31 -16.67 10.66
N ALA A 99 25.31 -15.88 10.26
CA ALA A 99 26.36 -16.39 9.39
C ALA A 99 26.86 -17.69 10.04
N ALA A 100 26.83 -18.80 9.31
CA ALA A 100 27.41 -20.04 9.79
C ALA A 100 28.82 -19.68 10.23
N SER A 101 29.09 -19.80 11.54
CA SER A 101 30.38 -19.45 12.09
C SER A 101 31.42 -20.22 11.30
N CYS A 102 32.38 -19.53 10.69
CA CYS A 102 33.62 -20.13 10.23
C CYS A 102 34.39 -20.61 11.47
N ALA A 103 33.92 -21.69 12.08
CA ALA A 103 34.71 -22.59 12.91
C ALA A 103 34.97 -23.78 11.96
N GLY A 104 36.16 -24.00 11.43
CA GLY A 104 37.51 -23.72 11.91
C GLY A 104 38.25 -25.02 11.65
N ASP A 105 39.25 -24.98 10.78
CA ASP A 105 40.35 -25.94 10.69
C ASP A 105 41.65 -25.13 10.59
#